data_AF-A0A920FX12-F1
#
_entry.id   AF-A0A920FX12-F1
#
_cell.length_a   1.000
_cell.length_b   1.000
_cell.length_c   1.000
_cell.angle_alpha   90.00
_cell.angle_beta   90.00
_cell.angle_gamma   90.00
#
_symmetry.space_group_name_H-M   'P 1'
#
loop_
_entity.id
_entity.type
_entity.pdbx_description
1 polymer ?
#
loop_
_entity_poly.entity_id
_entity_poly.type
_entity_poly.pdbx_seq_one_letter_code
_entity_poly.pdbx_strand_id
1 'polypeptide(L)'
;MSAIKLGAKGIKIVCGGRLGGAEIARSEKFSEGSVPLHTLRADIDYATARALTTYGIIGIKVWLFKGESKNTKNNISNEKVSS
;
A
#
# COMPACT_ATOMS: atom_id res chain seq x y z
N MET A 1 -7.33 12.00 -5.61
CA MET A 1 -6.76 11.09 -6.64
C MET A 1 -6.77 9.67 -6.06
N SER A 2 -7.24 8.65 -6.79
CA SER A 2 -7.26 7.25 -6.31
C SER A 2 -6.07 6.49 -6.91
N ALA A 3 -5.49 5.54 -6.17
CA ALA A 3 -4.37 4.72 -6.63
C ALA A 3 -4.70 3.94 -7.92
N ILE A 4 -5.95 3.54 -8.09
CA ILE A 4 -6.41 2.84 -9.30
C ILE A 4 -6.40 3.77 -10.51
N LYS A 5 -6.78 5.04 -10.33
CA LYS A 5 -6.69 6.06 -11.39
C LYS A 5 -5.24 6.36 -11.79
N LEU A 6 -4.27 6.06 -10.93
CA LEU A 6 -2.83 6.20 -11.17
C LEU A 6 -2.20 4.93 -11.79
N GLY A 7 -3.00 3.92 -12.14
CA GLY A 7 -2.53 2.70 -12.81
C GLY A 7 -2.17 1.56 -11.86
N ALA A 8 -2.52 1.64 -10.58
CA ALA A 8 -2.41 0.49 -9.69
C ALA A 8 -3.46 -0.57 -10.05
N LYS A 9 -3.05 -1.85 -10.07
CA LYS A 9 -3.93 -2.98 -10.41
C LYS A 9 -4.82 -3.43 -9.24
N GLY A 10 -4.41 -3.09 -8.02
CA GLY A 10 -5.21 -3.36 -6.83
C GLY A 10 -4.67 -2.62 -5.62
N ILE A 11 -5.57 -2.30 -4.69
CA ILE A 11 -5.24 -1.72 -3.41
C ILE A 11 -6.04 -2.42 -2.32
N LYS A 12 -5.40 -2.67 -1.18
CA LYS A 12 -6.05 -3.13 0.04
C LYS A 12 -5.61 -2.24 1.18
N ILE A 13 -6.56 -1.72 1.94
CA ILE A 13 -6.35 -0.86 3.09
C ILE A 13 -7.05 -1.51 4.27
N VAL A 14 -6.37 -1.58 5.41
CA VAL A 14 -6.95 -2.05 6.66
C VAL A 14 -6.67 -1.00 7.73
N CYS A 15 -7.75 -0.41 8.26
CA CYS A 15 -7.69 0.58 9.32
C CYS A 15 -8.21 -0.09 10.61
N GLY A 16 -7.44 -0.03 11.69
CA GLY A 16 -7.78 -0.62 12.97
C GLY A 16 -7.64 0.38 14.10
N GLY A 17 -8.60 0.41 15.02
CA GLY A 17 -8.58 1.25 16.21
C GLY A 17 -9.97 1.71 16.62
N ARG A 18 -10.03 2.77 17.43
CA ARG A 18 -11.29 3.43 17.83
C ARG A 18 -11.79 4.34 16.72
N LEU A 19 -12.18 3.72 15.61
CA LEU A 19 -12.64 4.42 14.39
C LEU A 19 -13.85 5.31 14.74
N GLY A 20 -13.74 6.61 14.44
CA GLY A 20 -14.80 7.59 14.73
C GLY A 20 -15.04 7.88 16.22
N GLY A 21 -14.12 7.51 17.12
CA GLY A 21 -14.30 7.72 18.57
C GLY A 21 -15.15 6.64 19.25
N ALA A 22 -15.44 5.53 18.57
CA ALA A 22 -16.14 4.39 19.14
C ALA A 22 -15.46 3.88 20.43
N GLU A 23 -16.26 3.47 21.40
CA GLU A 23 -15.79 2.91 22.68
C GLU A 23 -15.02 1.60 22.46
N ILE A 24 -15.44 0.81 21.47
CA ILE A 24 -14.84 -0.47 21.11
C ILE A 24 -14.02 -0.31 19.83
N ALA A 25 -12.77 -0.78 19.84
CA ALA A 25 -11.92 -0.77 18.67
C ALA A 25 -12.40 -1.76 17.60
N ARG A 26 -12.42 -1.33 16.34
CA ARG A 26 -12.81 -2.15 15.18
C ARG A 26 -11.74 -2.09 14.10
N SER A 27 -11.74 -3.10 13.23
CA SER A 27 -10.88 -3.14 12.04
C SER A 27 -11.73 -3.16 10.79
N GLU A 28 -11.67 -2.07 10.02
CA GLU A 28 -12.33 -1.97 8.73
C GLU A 28 -11.33 -2.26 7.61
N LYS A 29 -11.80 -3.01 6.62
CA LYS A 29 -11.01 -3.42 5.46
C LYS A 29 -11.67 -2.85 4.22
N PHE A 30 -10.90 -2.15 3.42
CA PHE A 30 -11.31 -1.67 2.12
C PHE A 30 -10.38 -2.30 1.09
N SER A 31 -10.93 -2.85 0.02
CA SER A 31 -10.13 -3.41 -1.07
C SER A 31 -10.80 -3.13 -2.40
N GLU A 32 -10.00 -2.69 -3.36
CA GLU A 32 -10.45 -2.34 -4.70
C GLU A 32 -9.43 -2.91 -5.70
N GLY A 33 -9.90 -3.64 -6.72
CA GLY A 33 -9.04 -4.42 -7.61
C GLY A 33 -8.56 -5.75 -7.01
N SER A 34 -7.57 -6.39 -7.65
CA SER A 34 -7.06 -7.71 -7.24
C SER A 34 -5.71 -7.58 -6.53
N VAL A 35 -5.57 -8.14 -5.33
CA VAL A 35 -4.32 -8.14 -4.54
C VAL A 35 -3.97 -9.57 -4.15
N PRO A 36 -3.16 -10.28 -4.95
CA PRO A 36 -2.83 -11.68 -4.70
C PRO A 36 -1.75 -11.81 -3.62
N LEU A 37 -2.15 -12.08 -2.38
CA LEU A 37 -1.22 -12.18 -1.23
C LEU A 37 -0.37 -13.47 -1.23
N HIS A 38 -0.76 -14.48 -1.99
CA HIS A 38 -0.04 -15.76 -2.05
C HIS A 38 0.92 -15.86 -3.24
N THR A 39 0.91 -14.88 -4.15
CA THR A 39 1.72 -14.92 -5.37
C THR A 39 3.04 -14.18 -5.15
N LEU A 40 4.14 -14.91 -4.92
CA LEU A 40 5.47 -14.31 -4.67
C LEU A 40 6.01 -13.44 -5.83
N ARG A 41 5.55 -13.68 -7.07
CA ARG A 41 5.94 -12.88 -8.25
C ARG A 41 5.19 -11.56 -8.37
N ALA A 42 4.16 -11.34 -7.55
CA ALA A 42 3.43 -10.10 -7.52
C ALA A 42 4.27 -9.01 -6.84
N ASP A 43 4.42 -7.87 -7.52
CA ASP A 43 5.03 -6.68 -6.95
C ASP A 43 3.99 -5.94 -6.10
N ILE A 44 4.12 -6.10 -4.78
CA ILE A 44 3.21 -5.56 -3.78
C ILE A 44 4.00 -4.71 -2.80
N ASP A 45 3.72 -3.40 -2.78
CA ASP A 45 4.24 -2.53 -1.74
C ASP A 45 3.36 -2.62 -0.49
N TYR A 46 4.01 -2.79 0.66
CA TYR A 46 3.37 -2.76 1.96
C TYR A 46 3.86 -1.57 2.76
N ALA A 47 2.93 -0.81 3.31
CA ALA A 47 3.22 0.32 4.19
C ALA A 47 2.30 0.32 5.40
N THR A 48 2.81 0.82 6.53
CA THR A 48 2.04 1.03 7.75
C THR A 48 2.17 2.45 8.24
N ALA A 49 1.07 3.02 8.71
CA ALA A 49 1.04 4.33 9.33
C ALA A 49 0.26 4.27 10.64
N ARG A 50 0.55 5.21 11.55
CA ARG A 50 -0.20 5.41 12.79
C ARG A 50 -0.74 6.82 12.80
N ALA A 51 -2.03 6.99 13.04
CA ALA A 51 -2.66 8.28 13.24
C ALA A 51 -2.93 8.48 14.73
N LEU A 52 -2.41 9.58 15.30
CA LEU A 52 -2.75 9.99 16.65
C LEU A 52 -4.05 10.77 16.60
N THR A 53 -5.04 10.30 17.33
CA THR A 53 -6.33 10.97 17.49
C THR A 53 -6.58 11.24 18.97
N THR A 54 -7.54 12.12 19.26
CA THR A 54 -7.96 12.44 20.63
C THR A 54 -8.40 11.22 21.44
N TYR A 55 -8.92 10.19 20.78
CA TYR A 55 -9.43 8.98 21.41
C TYR A 55 -8.42 7.81 21.43
N GLY A 56 -7.20 8.03 20.93
CA GLY A 56 -6.13 7.03 20.89
C GLY A 56 -5.45 6.92 19.52
N ILE A 57 -4.81 5.78 19.27
CA ILE A 57 -4.03 5.54 18.05
C ILE A 57 -4.86 4.71 17.06
N ILE A 58 -4.94 5.14 15.81
CA ILE A 58 -5.48 4.37 14.70
C ILE A 58 -4.31 3.83 13.87
N GLY A 59 -4.27 2.51 13.69
CA GLY A 59 -3.30 1.83 12.85
C GLY A 59 -3.84 1.66 11.43
N ILE A 60 -3.06 2.06 10.43
CA ILE A 60 -3.39 1.94 9.02
C ILE A 60 -2.36 1.03 8.37
N LYS A 61 -2.83 0.01 7.65
CA LYS A 61 -2.01 -0.93 6.87
C LYS A 61 -2.46 -0.88 5.42
N VAL A 62 -1.54 -0.65 4.50
CA VAL A 62 -1.81 -0.50 3.07
C VAL A 62 -0.98 -1.50 2.28
N TRP A 63 -1.64 -2.16 1.33
CA TRP A 63 -1.02 -2.99 0.30
C TRP A 63 -1.38 -2.40 -1.06
N LEU A 64 -0.37 -2.13 -1.88
CA LEU A 64 -0.52 -1.61 -3.23
C LEU A 64 0.05 -2.62 -4.21
N PHE A 65 -0.80 -3.14 -5.10
CA PHE A 65 -0.40 -4.05 -6.16
C PHE A 65 -0.16 -3.28 -7.46
N LYS A 66 1.10 -3.27 -7.90
CA LYS A 66 1.54 -2.58 -9.12
C LYS A 66 1.52 -3.51 -10.35
N GLY A 67 1.63 -4.81 -10.16
CA GLY A 67 1.66 -5.80 -11.23
C GLY A 67 2.59 -6.95 -10.93
N GLU A 68 2.91 -7.76 -11.92
CA GLU A 68 3.94 -8.78 -11.77
C GLU A 68 5.31 -8.15 -11.98
N SER A 69 6.28 -8.51 -11.13
CA SER A 69 7.67 -8.11 -11.31
C SER A 69 8.20 -8.72 -12.61
N LYS A 70 8.21 -7.94 -13.68
CA LYS A 70 9.17 -8.14 -14.76
C LYS A 70 10.49 -7.65 -14.21
N ASN A 71 11.35 -8.58 -13.78
CA ASN A 71 12.71 -8.26 -13.36
C ASN A 71 13.51 -7.82 -14.59
N THR A 72 13.23 -6.61 -15.05
CA THR A 72 14.02 -5.91 -16.05
C THR A 72 14.95 -5.02 -15.27
N LYS A 73 16.08 -5.58 -14.84
CA LYS A 73 17.28 -4.77 -14.55
C LYS A 73 17.73 -4.13 -15.86
N ASN A 74 17.06 -3.04 -16.26
CA ASN A 74 17.58 -2.21 -17.34
C ASN A 74 18.66 -1.30 -16.76
N ASN A 75 19.90 -1.71 -17.04
CA ASN A 75 21.05 -0.85 -17.18
C ASN A 75 20.67 0.48 -17.85
N ILE A 76 21.13 1.60 -17.28
CA ILE A 76 21.65 2.85 -17.89
C ILE A 76 21.44 4.00 -16.88
N SER A 77 22.45 4.20 -16.03
CA SER A 77 22.85 5.54 -15.58
C SER A 77 24.34 5.48 -15.22
N ASN A 78 25.15 5.03 -16.18
CA ASN A 78 26.60 5.13 -16.16
C ASN A 78 27.06 5.91 -17.40
N GLU A 79 26.56 7.14 -17.57
CA GLU A 79 27.03 8.11 -18.60
C GLU A 79 27.02 9.55 -18.06
N LYS A 80 27.48 9.76 -16.81
CA LYS A 80 27.90 11.10 -16.35
C LYS A 80 29.23 11.03 -15.60
N VAL A 81 30.23 10.43 -16.24
CA VAL A 81 31.65 10.69 -15.97
C VAL A 81 32.28 11.02 -17.32
N SER A 82 32.37 12.32 -17.65
CA SER A 82 33.33 12.97 -18.56
C SER A 82 32.76 14.26 -19.16
N SER A 83 32.89 15.36 -18.42
CA SER A 83 33.22 16.69 -18.95
C SER A 83 33.95 17.44 -17.85
#